data_AF-A0A6U2Y377-F1
#
_entry.id   AF-A0A6U2Y377-F1
#
_cell.length_a   1.000
_cell.length_b   1.000
_cell.length_c   1.000
_cell.angle_alpha   90.00
_cell.angle_beta   90.00
_cell.angle_gamma   90.00
#
_symmetry.space_group_name_H-M   'P 1'
#
loop_
_entity.id
_entity.type
_entity.pdbx_description
1 polymer ?
#
loop_
_entity_poly.entity_id
_entity_poly.type
_entity_poly.pdbx_seq_one_letter_code
_entity_poly.pdbx_strand_id
1 'polypeptide(L)'
;GPATVVQATGSVCVCIRHRGTFLAPPHQVLPDKWWWFSVPILFATLAWETAILVLIAIALVYILWTWLSHGNANLDHMILDVAQAIVWVQENTDKILLQLKPAGESMETNERSQTRDYTARVSTTSTSSESTSTPRSSNFETTASTTTPPSQQEPTLPPLVFGGYSSGGHVASMLLSNTPQWGWKQHYVRAAQAKGWSQIPEQPEELFAGILLISGVLATTRRPMTETRNHNLPQPQGPLWLIHTVMRAVWGHVRESTIPSPLAWVMTTPDIPHLLIGNRQEAFGIPWLDVFFCSAVYHQHLIQQRKIPATYKEVNSDHWNILASRALQETLAEELGKLVASNRDKKTRQWSSDHWK
;
A
#
# COMPACT_ATOMS: atom_id res chain seq x y z
N GLY A 1 6.10 -2.76 -10.38
CA GLY A 1 5.16 -2.29 -9.35
C GLY A 1 4.50 -3.47 -8.64
N PRO A 2 3.16 -3.65 -8.72
CA PRO A 2 2.46 -4.74 -8.03
C PRO A 2 2.91 -6.14 -8.42
N ALA A 3 3.20 -6.37 -9.71
CA ALA A 3 3.73 -7.66 -10.19
C ALA A 3 5.09 -8.01 -9.56
N THR A 4 5.95 -7.01 -9.35
CA THR A 4 7.26 -7.18 -8.70
C THR A 4 7.11 -7.57 -7.24
N VAL A 5 6.15 -6.97 -6.53
CA VAL A 5 5.82 -7.31 -5.13
C VAL A 5 5.33 -8.75 -5.02
N VAL A 6 4.36 -9.12 -5.87
CA VAL A 6 3.80 -10.47 -5.89
C VAL A 6 4.87 -11.53 -6.17
N GLN A 7 5.77 -11.26 -7.13
CA GLN A 7 6.86 -12.17 -7.48
C GLN A 7 7.93 -12.29 -6.38
N ALA A 8 8.29 -11.19 -5.71
CA ALA A 8 9.38 -11.20 -4.73
C ALA A 8 8.99 -11.82 -3.38
N THR A 9 7.72 -11.70 -2.97
CA THR A 9 7.31 -12.09 -1.60
C THR A 9 6.23 -13.14 -1.52
N GLY A 10 5.65 -13.56 -2.65
CA GLY A 10 4.46 -14.42 -2.66
C GLY A 10 3.25 -13.77 -1.97
N SER A 11 3.23 -12.44 -1.85
CA SER A 11 2.16 -11.69 -1.20
C SER A 11 1.10 -11.23 -2.20
N VAL A 12 -0.10 -10.97 -1.68
CA VAL A 12 -1.19 -10.37 -2.46
C VAL A 12 -1.07 -8.85 -2.41
N CYS A 13 -0.98 -8.20 -3.57
CA CYS A 13 -1.03 -6.75 -3.66
C CYS A 13 -2.36 -6.31 -4.27
N VAL A 14 -3.12 -5.50 -3.54
CA VAL A 14 -4.42 -4.98 -3.98
C VAL A 14 -4.24 -3.51 -4.29
N CYS A 15 -4.18 -3.17 -5.56
CA CYS A 15 -4.05 -1.80 -6.03
C CYS A 15 -5.43 -1.21 -6.30
N ILE A 16 -5.83 -0.25 -5.49
CA ILE A 16 -7.09 0.46 -5.68
C ILE A 16 -6.78 1.70 -6.50
N ARG A 17 -7.10 1.63 -7.79
CA ARG A 17 -6.99 2.78 -8.69
C ARG A 17 -8.30 3.56 -8.62
N HIS A 18 -8.20 4.79 -8.14
CA HIS A 18 -9.32 5.72 -8.13
C HIS A 18 -9.85 5.99 -9.55
N ARG A 19 -11.17 6.05 -9.70
CA ARG A 19 -11.83 6.54 -10.92
C ARG A 19 -11.76 8.07 -10.95
N GLY A 20 -10.87 8.58 -11.79
CA GLY A 20 -10.80 10.00 -12.13
C GLY A 20 -9.90 10.78 -11.19
N THR A 21 -8.72 11.14 -11.67
CA THR A 21 -7.95 12.35 -11.31
C THR A 21 -6.57 12.22 -11.95
N PHE A 22 -6.44 12.63 -13.21
CA PHE A 22 -5.23 13.29 -13.74
C PHE A 22 -5.59 13.93 -15.07
N LEU A 23 -6.47 14.87 -14.94
CA LEU A 23 -6.39 16.07 -15.72
C LEU A 23 -6.27 17.10 -14.55
N ALA A 24 -5.20 17.92 -14.48
CA ALA A 24 -5.11 19.21 -13.75
C ALA A 24 -5.23 20.46 -14.70
N PRO A 25 -6.12 21.46 -14.48
CA PRO A 25 -6.44 22.49 -15.49
C PRO A 25 -5.55 23.75 -15.36
N PRO A 26 -5.41 24.59 -16.41
CA PRO A 26 -4.49 25.74 -16.40
C PRO A 26 -4.84 26.88 -15.43
N HIS A 27 -6.09 26.98 -14.97
CA HIS A 27 -6.57 28.08 -14.12
C HIS A 27 -6.03 28.04 -12.68
N GLN A 28 -5.26 27.01 -12.35
CA GLN A 28 -4.69 26.79 -11.03
C GLN A 28 -3.22 27.21 -10.92
N VAL A 29 -2.57 27.52 -12.05
CA VAL A 29 -1.25 28.18 -12.10
C VAL A 29 -1.40 29.71 -12.13
N LEU A 30 -2.59 30.20 -12.49
CA LEU A 30 -2.92 31.61 -12.60
C LEU A 30 -3.98 31.93 -11.53
N PRO A 31 -3.62 32.58 -10.40
CA PRO A 31 -4.56 32.93 -9.33
C PRO A 31 -5.89 33.48 -9.84
N ASP A 32 -6.98 33.39 -9.06
CA ASP A 32 -8.33 33.93 -9.35
C ASP A 32 -8.36 35.43 -9.77
N LYS A 33 -7.22 36.12 -9.77
CA LYS A 33 -7.02 37.50 -10.22
C LYS A 33 -6.10 37.64 -11.45
N TRP A 34 -5.44 36.59 -11.92
CA TRP A 34 -4.51 36.69 -13.05
C TRP A 34 -5.23 36.88 -14.37
N TRP A 35 -6.41 36.32 -14.59
CA TRP A 35 -7.21 36.67 -15.77
C TRP A 35 -7.51 38.17 -15.85
N TRP A 36 -7.60 38.88 -14.71
CA TRP A 36 -7.70 40.35 -14.72
C TRP A 36 -6.44 41.06 -15.23
N PHE A 37 -5.28 40.41 -15.20
CA PHE A 37 -4.00 40.97 -15.68
C PHE A 37 -3.61 40.41 -17.05
N SER A 38 -3.77 39.11 -17.28
CA SER A 38 -3.44 38.46 -18.54
C SER A 38 -4.45 38.78 -19.63
N VAL A 39 -5.72 39.01 -19.34
CA VAL A 39 -6.71 39.41 -20.35
C VAL A 39 -6.40 40.79 -20.93
N PRO A 40 -6.15 41.85 -20.13
CA PRO A 40 -5.72 43.14 -20.67
C PRO A 40 -4.37 43.08 -21.39
N ILE A 41 -3.39 42.30 -20.90
CA ILE A 41 -2.11 42.11 -21.58
C ILE A 41 -2.30 41.38 -22.93
N LEU A 42 -3.18 40.38 -22.99
CA LEU A 42 -3.56 39.72 -24.24
C LEU A 42 -4.15 40.73 -25.22
N PHE A 43 -5.11 41.54 -24.76
CA PHE A 43 -5.75 42.57 -25.60
C PHE A 43 -4.81 43.72 -25.99
N ALA A 44 -3.76 43.98 -25.21
CA ALA A 44 -2.76 45.00 -25.52
C ALA A 44 -1.67 44.52 -26.49
N THR A 45 -1.43 43.21 -26.58
CA THR A 45 -0.30 42.63 -27.35
C THR A 45 -0.73 41.86 -28.60
N LEU A 46 -1.98 41.42 -28.66
CA LEU A 46 -2.53 40.64 -29.77
C LEU A 46 -3.64 41.41 -30.49
N ALA A 47 -3.78 41.17 -31.79
CA ALA A 47 -4.93 41.65 -32.53
C ALA A 47 -6.22 41.13 -31.86
N TRP A 48 -7.23 42.00 -31.76
CA TRP A 48 -8.51 41.71 -31.08
C TRP A 48 -9.11 40.34 -31.45
N GLU A 49 -9.04 39.97 -32.73
CA GLU A 49 -9.52 38.68 -33.26
C GLU A 49 -8.77 37.48 -32.65
N THR A 50 -7.44 37.56 -32.56
CA THR A 50 -6.60 36.50 -31.95
C THR A 50 -6.82 36.37 -30.44
N ALA A 51 -7.03 37.49 -29.73
CA ALA A 51 -7.32 37.47 -28.30
C ALA A 51 -8.65 36.75 -28.01
N ILE A 52 -9.69 36.98 -28.82
CA ILE A 52 -10.98 36.28 -28.70
C ILE A 52 -10.81 34.77 -28.89
N LEU A 53 -10.09 34.33 -29.92
CA LEU A 53 -9.90 32.91 -30.19
C LEU A 53 -9.15 32.19 -29.05
N VAL A 54 -8.14 32.83 -28.46
CA VAL A 54 -7.43 32.29 -27.29
C VAL A 54 -8.34 32.18 -26.08
N LEU A 55 -9.19 33.18 -25.83
CA LEU A 55 -10.18 33.14 -24.74
C LEU A 55 -11.20 32.02 -24.93
N ILE A 56 -11.71 31.85 -26.16
CA ILE A 56 -12.62 30.74 -26.49
C ILE A 56 -11.93 29.40 -26.27
N ALA A 57 -10.68 29.24 -26.71
CA ALA A 57 -9.94 28.00 -26.50
C ALA A 57 -9.73 27.68 -25.01
N ILE A 58 -9.35 28.67 -24.20
CA ILE A 58 -9.22 28.51 -22.74
C ILE A 58 -10.56 28.14 -22.11
N ALA A 59 -11.65 28.81 -22.51
CA ALA A 59 -13.00 28.53 -22.02
C ALA A 59 -13.47 27.13 -22.40
N LEU A 60 -13.22 26.67 -23.64
CA LEU A 60 -13.57 25.32 -24.09
C LEU A 60 -12.77 24.25 -23.34
N VAL A 61 -11.46 24.46 -23.14
CA VAL A 61 -10.64 23.57 -22.30
C VAL A 61 -11.21 23.51 -20.89
N TYR A 62 -11.64 24.64 -20.32
CA TYR A 62 -12.26 24.69 -18.99
C TYR A 62 -13.64 24.02 -18.92
N ILE A 63 -14.48 24.15 -19.95
CA ILE A 63 -15.79 23.50 -20.00
C ILE A 63 -15.61 21.99 -20.15
N LEU A 64 -14.79 21.56 -21.12
CA LEU A 64 -14.46 20.14 -21.30
C LEU A 64 -13.86 19.57 -20.01
N TRP A 65 -13.05 20.36 -19.33
CA TRP A 65 -12.49 20.02 -18.04
C TRP A 65 -13.53 19.74 -16.96
N THR A 66 -14.33 20.75 -16.67
CA THR A 66 -15.34 20.70 -15.61
C THR A 66 -16.27 19.53 -15.86
N TRP A 67 -16.63 19.29 -17.12
CA TRP A 67 -17.38 18.11 -17.54
C TRP A 67 -16.64 16.79 -17.27
N LEU A 68 -15.35 16.69 -17.62
CA LEU A 68 -14.53 15.51 -17.34
C LEU A 68 -14.25 15.28 -15.84
N SER A 69 -14.32 16.34 -15.03
CA SER A 69 -14.15 16.26 -13.56
C SER A 69 -15.44 15.91 -12.81
N HIS A 70 -16.61 16.00 -13.47
CA HIS A 70 -17.87 15.52 -12.90
C HIS A 70 -17.80 13.99 -12.78
N GLY A 71 -17.87 13.50 -11.55
CA GLY A 71 -17.77 12.08 -11.23
C GLY A 71 -16.45 11.64 -10.61
N ASN A 72 -15.51 12.57 -10.35
CA ASN A 72 -14.37 12.28 -9.49
C ASN A 72 -14.88 11.84 -8.11
N ALA A 73 -14.40 10.70 -7.61
CA ALA A 73 -14.77 10.27 -6.28
C ALA A 73 -14.14 11.19 -5.22
N ASN A 74 -14.91 11.47 -4.16
CA ASN A 74 -14.46 12.24 -3.02
C ASN A 74 -13.77 11.32 -2.02
N LEU A 75 -13.23 11.89 -0.93
CA LEU A 75 -12.56 11.11 0.12
C LEU A 75 -13.43 9.97 0.67
N ASP A 76 -14.73 10.20 0.88
CA ASP A 76 -15.66 9.17 1.37
C ASP A 76 -15.80 7.99 0.40
N HIS A 77 -15.91 8.28 -0.90
CA HIS A 77 -15.95 7.26 -1.94
C HIS A 77 -14.63 6.48 -1.98
N MET A 78 -13.48 7.15 -1.86
CA MET A 78 -12.17 6.49 -1.81
C MET A 78 -12.05 5.54 -0.61
N ILE A 79 -12.48 5.98 0.57
CA ILE A 79 -12.52 5.18 1.80
C ILE A 79 -13.43 3.97 1.61
N LEU A 80 -14.61 4.16 1.01
CA LEU A 80 -15.56 3.08 0.75
C LEU A 80 -15.03 2.06 -0.26
N ASP A 81 -14.42 2.51 -1.35
CA ASP A 81 -13.81 1.64 -2.38
C ASP A 81 -12.74 0.73 -1.74
N VAL A 82 -11.93 1.29 -0.84
CA VAL A 82 -10.92 0.52 -0.12
C VAL A 82 -11.52 -0.46 0.87
N ALA A 83 -12.54 -0.04 1.63
CA ALA A 83 -13.26 -0.94 2.52
C ALA A 83 -13.87 -2.13 1.76
N GLN A 84 -14.50 -1.86 0.62
CA GLN A 84 -15.06 -2.90 -0.26
C GLN A 84 -13.98 -3.81 -0.84
N ALA A 85 -12.83 -3.26 -1.22
CA ALA A 85 -11.71 -4.05 -1.71
C ALA A 85 -11.14 -4.98 -0.62
N ILE A 86 -11.01 -4.51 0.62
CA ILE A 86 -10.57 -5.36 1.75
C ILE A 86 -11.55 -6.52 1.96
N VAL A 87 -12.86 -6.24 2.01
CA VAL A 87 -13.89 -7.29 2.14
C VAL A 87 -13.79 -8.29 0.99
N TRP A 88 -13.67 -7.80 -0.25
CA TRP A 88 -13.52 -8.67 -1.42
C TRP A 88 -12.28 -9.57 -1.34
N VAL A 89 -11.15 -9.04 -0.87
CA VAL A 89 -9.90 -9.82 -0.70
C VAL A 89 -10.14 -10.96 0.28
N GLN A 90 -10.77 -10.67 1.41
CA GLN A 90 -11.08 -11.69 2.41
C GLN A 90 -11.99 -12.78 1.84
N GLU A 91 -13.08 -12.42 1.14
CA GLU A 91 -14.01 -13.36 0.50
C GLU A 91 -13.35 -14.23 -0.58
N ASN A 92 -12.25 -13.77 -1.17
CA ASN A 92 -11.59 -14.44 -2.28
C ASN A 92 -10.18 -14.93 -1.94
N THR A 93 -9.83 -14.99 -0.66
CA THR A 93 -8.45 -15.34 -0.24
C THR A 93 -8.02 -16.70 -0.79
N ASP A 94 -8.89 -17.70 -0.78
CA ASP A 94 -8.59 -19.04 -1.32
C ASP A 94 -8.30 -18.99 -2.82
N LYS A 95 -9.09 -18.23 -3.59
CA LYS A 95 -8.88 -18.07 -5.03
C LYS A 95 -7.57 -17.35 -5.33
N ILE A 96 -7.26 -16.34 -4.53
CA ILE A 96 -6.01 -15.58 -4.65
C ILE A 96 -4.83 -16.49 -4.32
N LEU A 97 -4.93 -17.29 -3.25
CA LEU A 97 -3.93 -18.28 -2.87
C LEU A 97 -3.67 -19.32 -3.97
N LEU A 98 -4.72 -19.80 -4.62
CA LEU A 98 -4.60 -20.73 -5.75
C LEU A 98 -3.84 -20.11 -6.92
N GLN A 99 -3.98 -18.81 -7.17
CA GLN A 99 -3.24 -18.09 -8.22
C GLN A 99 -1.78 -17.81 -7.86
N LEU A 100 -1.46 -17.73 -6.57
CA LEU A 100 -0.10 -17.49 -6.08
C LEU A 100 0.79 -18.73 -6.10
N LYS A 101 0.24 -19.93 -6.39
CA LYS A 101 1.07 -21.12 -6.53
C LYS A 101 2.14 -20.87 -7.61
N PRO A 102 3.45 -20.93 -7.25
CA PRO A 102 4.50 -20.66 -8.19
C PRO A 102 4.38 -21.62 -9.36
N ALA A 103 4.46 -21.10 -10.58
CA ALA A 103 4.34 -21.87 -11.82
C ALA A 103 5.36 -23.02 -11.95
N GLY A 104 6.35 -23.10 -11.04
CA GLY A 104 7.34 -24.17 -10.98
C GLY A 104 6.88 -25.48 -10.35
N GLU A 105 5.86 -25.50 -9.46
CA GLU A 105 5.45 -26.76 -8.80
C GLU A 105 4.61 -27.69 -9.70
N SER A 106 3.96 -27.15 -10.74
CA SER A 106 3.19 -27.96 -11.69
C SER A 106 4.05 -28.63 -12.76
N MET A 107 5.35 -28.29 -12.86
CA MET A 107 6.24 -28.85 -13.88
C MET A 107 7.03 -30.07 -13.37
N GLU A 108 7.42 -30.11 -12.09
CA GLU A 108 8.19 -31.23 -11.52
C GLU A 108 7.38 -32.53 -11.34
N THR A 109 6.06 -32.46 -11.19
CA THR A 109 5.22 -33.65 -11.06
C THR A 109 4.95 -34.36 -12.39
N ASN A 110 5.08 -33.67 -13.53
CA ASN A 110 4.97 -34.28 -14.85
C ASN A 110 6.30 -34.91 -15.32
N GLU A 111 7.45 -34.32 -15.01
CA GLU A 111 8.75 -34.91 -15.41
C GLU A 111 9.14 -36.15 -14.60
N ARG A 112 8.79 -36.23 -13.31
CA ARG A 112 9.04 -37.45 -12.49
C ARG A 112 8.16 -38.64 -12.86
N SER A 113 6.99 -38.40 -13.48
CA SER A 113 6.16 -39.49 -14.03
C SER A 113 6.67 -39.96 -15.39
N GLN A 114 7.29 -39.09 -16.20
CA GLN A 114 7.86 -39.49 -17.49
C GLN A 114 9.26 -40.12 -17.39
N THR A 115 10.09 -39.76 -16.40
CA THR A 115 11.43 -40.39 -16.24
C THR A 115 11.39 -41.76 -15.57
N ARG A 116 10.29 -42.13 -14.88
CA ARG A 116 10.12 -43.48 -14.30
C ARG A 116 9.74 -44.56 -15.32
N ASP A 117 9.10 -44.19 -16.43
CA ASP A 117 8.81 -45.15 -17.51
C ASP A 117 9.99 -45.35 -18.49
N TYR A 118 11.00 -44.47 -18.47
CA TYR A 118 12.17 -44.61 -19.35
C TYR A 118 13.35 -45.39 -18.73
N THR A 119 13.35 -45.63 -17.41
CA THR A 119 14.41 -46.39 -16.73
C THR A 119 14.07 -47.86 -16.48
N ALA A 120 12.88 -48.34 -16.84
CA ALA A 120 12.48 -49.74 -16.67
C ALA A 120 12.90 -50.68 -17.83
N ARG A 121 13.73 -50.22 -18.78
CA ARG A 121 14.04 -51.03 -19.98
C ARG A 121 15.49 -50.98 -20.44
N VAL A 122 16.47 -51.02 -19.54
CA VAL A 122 17.85 -51.37 -19.93
C VAL A 122 18.50 -52.24 -18.85
N SER A 123 18.69 -53.51 -19.23
CA SER A 123 19.78 -54.41 -18.82
C SER A 123 19.71 -55.12 -17.46
N THR A 124 19.07 -56.29 -17.52
CA THR A 124 19.61 -57.54 -16.97
C THR A 124 21.01 -57.83 -17.54
N THR A 125 22.06 -57.87 -16.71
CA THR A 125 23.11 -58.88 -16.85
C THR A 125 23.74 -59.20 -15.49
N SER A 126 23.65 -60.47 -15.15
CA SER A 126 24.21 -61.19 -14.01
C SER A 126 25.73 -61.20 -13.98
N THR A 127 26.33 -61.12 -12.78
CA THR A 127 27.37 -62.08 -12.37
C THR A 127 27.49 -62.15 -10.85
N SER A 128 27.48 -63.40 -10.39
CA SER A 128 27.67 -63.92 -9.04
C SER A 128 29.11 -63.83 -8.54
N SER A 129 29.29 -63.61 -7.24
CA SER A 129 30.23 -64.42 -6.42
C SER A 129 30.05 -64.13 -4.93
N GLU A 130 29.92 -65.22 -4.18
CA GLU A 130 29.78 -65.35 -2.72
C GLU A 130 30.98 -64.84 -1.92
N SER A 131 30.75 -64.41 -0.67
CA SER A 131 31.39 -65.04 0.50
C SER A 131 30.81 -64.54 1.84
N THR A 132 30.16 -65.48 2.52
CA THR A 132 29.98 -65.73 3.95
C THR A 132 30.75 -64.91 4.99
N SER A 133 30.03 -64.36 6.00
CA SER A 133 30.34 -64.57 7.42
C SER A 133 29.18 -64.17 8.37
N THR A 134 28.85 -65.15 9.23
CA THR A 134 28.02 -65.28 10.44
C THR A 134 27.54 -64.08 11.31
N PRO A 135 26.51 -64.30 12.15
CA PRO A 135 25.62 -63.28 12.69
C PRO A 135 26.02 -62.77 14.07
N ARG A 136 25.77 -61.49 14.34
CA ARG A 136 25.79 -60.95 15.71
C ARG A 136 24.39 -60.43 16.05
N SER A 137 23.71 -61.22 16.87
CA SER A 137 22.48 -60.87 17.56
C SER A 137 22.75 -59.68 18.48
N SER A 138 22.11 -58.55 18.18
CA SER A 138 21.91 -57.45 19.12
C SER A 138 20.42 -57.19 19.20
N ASN A 139 19.86 -57.42 20.39
CA ASN A 139 18.50 -57.11 20.77
C ASN A 139 18.19 -55.64 20.43
N PHE A 140 17.42 -55.43 19.37
CA PHE A 140 16.83 -54.14 19.06
C PHE A 140 15.52 -54.07 19.85
N GLU A 141 15.53 -53.33 20.95
CA GLU A 141 14.31 -52.87 21.62
C GLU A 141 13.55 -51.99 20.63
N THR A 142 12.56 -52.60 19.97
CA THR A 142 11.53 -51.90 19.21
C THR A 142 10.66 -51.13 20.20
N THR A 143 11.18 -49.99 20.66
CA THR A 143 10.36 -48.95 21.24
C THR A 143 9.47 -48.45 20.11
N ALA A 144 8.21 -48.87 20.13
CA ALA A 144 7.16 -48.34 19.28
C ALA A 144 7.07 -46.83 19.57
N SER A 145 7.81 -46.05 18.78
CA SER A 145 7.68 -44.62 18.75
C SER A 145 6.26 -44.36 18.27
N THR A 146 5.39 -44.01 19.20
CA THR A 146 4.04 -43.50 18.93
C THR A 146 4.24 -42.22 18.13
N THR A 147 4.37 -42.35 16.82
CA THR A 147 4.35 -41.24 15.86
C THR A 147 2.98 -40.61 15.98
N THR A 148 2.88 -39.58 16.81
CA THR A 148 1.75 -38.67 16.80
C THR A 148 1.58 -38.21 15.37
N PRO A 149 0.40 -38.42 14.75
CA PRO A 149 0.18 -37.98 13.38
C PRO A 149 0.55 -36.50 13.31
N PRO A 150 1.33 -36.07 12.30
CA PRO A 150 1.72 -34.67 12.17
C PRO A 150 0.44 -33.85 12.25
N SER A 151 0.37 -32.95 13.23
CA SER A 151 -0.78 -32.07 13.39
C SER A 151 -1.00 -31.42 12.03
N GLN A 152 -2.21 -31.59 11.48
CA GLN A 152 -2.60 -30.91 10.26
C GLN A 152 -2.50 -29.41 10.57
N GLN A 153 -1.38 -28.80 10.22
CA GLN A 153 -1.22 -27.36 10.32
C GLN A 153 -2.29 -26.78 9.42
N GLU A 154 -3.27 -26.12 10.03
CA GLU A 154 -4.26 -25.36 9.28
C GLU A 154 -3.50 -24.43 8.33
N PRO A 155 -3.90 -24.38 7.05
CA PRO A 155 -3.22 -23.54 6.07
C PRO A 155 -3.29 -22.09 6.54
N THR A 156 -2.16 -21.57 7.02
CA THR A 156 -2.08 -20.19 7.49
C THR A 156 -2.22 -19.27 6.29
N LEU A 157 -3.21 -18.38 6.34
CA LEU A 157 -3.43 -17.36 5.31
C LEU A 157 -2.14 -16.57 5.04
N PRO A 158 -1.88 -16.18 3.79
CA PRO A 158 -0.69 -15.44 3.44
C PRO A 158 -0.76 -14.06 4.13
N PRO A 159 0.37 -13.53 4.58
CA PRO A 159 0.40 -12.22 5.23
C PRO A 159 -0.05 -11.13 4.25
N LEU A 160 -1.08 -10.37 4.63
CA LEU A 160 -1.60 -9.27 3.82
C LEU A 160 -0.85 -7.98 4.16
N VAL A 161 -0.33 -7.26 3.16
CA VAL A 161 0.24 -5.92 3.36
C VAL A 161 -0.72 -4.90 2.76
N PHE A 162 -1.10 -3.91 3.57
CA PHE A 162 -2.02 -2.87 3.16
C PHE A 162 -1.28 -1.57 2.89
N GLY A 163 -1.66 -0.81 1.87
CA GLY A 163 -0.85 0.34 1.49
C GLY A 163 -1.41 1.17 0.35
N GLY A 164 -0.67 2.21 0.00
CA GLY A 164 -1.05 3.09 -1.09
C GLY A 164 0.07 4.01 -1.55
N TYR A 165 -0.11 4.53 -2.76
CA TYR A 165 0.78 5.51 -3.38
C TYR A 165 0.14 6.91 -3.41
N SER A 166 0.90 7.96 -3.12
CA SER A 166 0.42 9.35 -3.20
C SER A 166 -0.84 9.59 -2.35
N SER A 167 -1.93 10.07 -2.93
CA SER A 167 -3.25 10.18 -2.29
C SER A 167 -3.82 8.82 -1.85
N GLY A 168 -3.46 7.72 -2.51
CA GLY A 168 -3.77 6.38 -2.02
C GLY A 168 -3.06 6.07 -0.70
N GLY A 169 -1.82 6.55 -0.52
CA GLY A 169 -1.09 6.43 0.75
C GLY A 169 -1.76 7.24 1.87
N HIS A 170 -2.29 8.42 1.53
CA HIS A 170 -3.14 9.19 2.43
C HIS A 170 -4.35 8.38 2.89
N VAL A 171 -5.15 7.88 1.95
CA VAL A 171 -6.35 7.09 2.26
C VAL A 171 -6.00 5.85 3.07
N ALA A 172 -4.91 5.15 2.74
CA ALA A 172 -4.45 3.99 3.50
C ALA A 172 -4.12 4.33 4.95
N SER A 173 -3.32 5.38 5.16
CA SER A 173 -2.97 5.84 6.52
C SER A 173 -4.17 6.36 7.30
N MET A 174 -5.12 7.00 6.61
CA MET A 174 -6.35 7.52 7.17
C MET A 174 -7.31 6.42 7.60
N LEU A 175 -7.53 5.45 6.71
CA LEU A 175 -8.39 4.31 6.98
C LEU A 175 -7.98 3.67 8.27
N LEU A 176 -6.72 3.25 8.38
CA LEU A 176 -6.26 2.52 9.55
C LEU A 176 -6.23 3.36 10.84
N SER A 177 -6.35 4.69 10.77
CA SER A 177 -6.45 5.52 11.97
C SER A 177 -7.71 5.18 12.78
N ASN A 178 -7.56 5.03 14.11
CA ASN A 178 -8.66 4.79 15.04
C ASN A 178 -9.46 6.07 15.35
N THR A 179 -9.68 6.93 14.35
CA THR A 179 -10.42 8.18 14.55
C THR A 179 -11.93 7.93 14.51
N PRO A 180 -12.74 8.48 15.44
CA PRO A 180 -14.18 8.18 15.49
C PRO A 180 -14.97 8.61 14.24
N GLN A 181 -14.52 9.66 13.56
CA GLN A 181 -15.23 10.28 12.44
C GLN A 181 -14.88 9.66 11.07
N TRP A 182 -13.64 9.21 10.91
CA TRP A 182 -13.10 8.70 9.64
C TRP A 182 -12.54 7.30 9.77
N GLY A 183 -12.72 6.70 10.95
CA GLY A 183 -12.25 5.38 11.29
C GLY A 183 -12.90 4.38 10.35
N TRP A 184 -12.04 3.72 9.60
CA TRP A 184 -12.40 2.67 8.67
C TRP A 184 -13.33 1.61 9.27
N LYS A 185 -13.30 1.37 10.59
CA LYS A 185 -14.16 0.38 11.25
C LYS A 185 -15.64 0.58 10.87
N GLN A 186 -16.13 1.81 10.79
CA GLN A 186 -17.52 2.05 10.36
C GLN A 186 -17.74 1.73 8.88
N HIS A 187 -16.82 2.16 8.01
CA HIS A 187 -16.93 1.94 6.56
C HIS A 187 -16.76 0.46 6.19
N TYR A 188 -15.81 -0.22 6.81
CA TYR A 188 -15.58 -1.65 6.71
C TYR A 188 -16.77 -2.45 7.25
N VAL A 189 -17.29 -2.12 8.43
CA VAL A 189 -18.50 -2.75 8.98
C VAL A 189 -19.67 -2.58 8.01
N ARG A 190 -19.90 -1.38 7.48
CA ARG A 190 -20.96 -1.15 6.48
C ARG A 190 -20.73 -1.96 5.20
N ALA A 191 -19.50 -2.03 4.71
CA ALA A 191 -19.16 -2.81 3.52
C ALA A 191 -19.37 -4.32 3.74
N ALA A 192 -18.96 -4.85 4.89
CA ALA A 192 -19.15 -6.25 5.27
C ALA A 192 -20.64 -6.57 5.48
N GLN A 193 -21.39 -5.69 6.14
CA GLN A 193 -22.85 -5.83 6.30
C GLN A 193 -23.58 -5.82 4.95
N ALA A 194 -23.18 -4.94 4.02
CA ALA A 194 -23.75 -4.90 2.67
C ALA A 194 -23.50 -6.19 1.88
N LYS A 195 -22.48 -6.98 2.27
CA LYS A 195 -22.19 -8.31 1.74
C LYS A 195 -22.87 -9.45 2.50
N GLY A 196 -23.62 -9.13 3.55
CA GLY A 196 -24.34 -10.12 4.36
C GLY A 196 -23.48 -10.84 5.40
N TRP A 197 -22.32 -10.29 5.78
CA TRP A 197 -21.49 -10.88 6.84
C TRP A 197 -22.20 -10.76 8.19
N SER A 198 -22.43 -11.89 8.86
CA SER A 198 -23.03 -11.96 10.19
C SER A 198 -21.99 -11.79 11.31
N GLN A 199 -20.74 -12.10 11.03
CA GLN A 199 -19.60 -11.94 11.93
C GLN A 199 -18.56 -11.06 11.26
N ILE A 200 -18.33 -9.89 11.83
CA ILE A 200 -17.35 -8.93 11.34
C ILE A 200 -16.18 -8.95 12.32
N PRO A 201 -14.93 -9.17 11.86
CA PRO A 201 -13.76 -9.16 12.73
C PRO A 201 -13.74 -7.89 13.59
N GLU A 202 -13.60 -8.05 14.91
CA GLU A 202 -13.60 -6.90 15.83
C GLU A 202 -12.37 -6.00 15.64
N GLN A 203 -11.26 -6.61 15.22
CA GLN A 203 -9.95 -5.99 15.01
C GLN A 203 -9.42 -6.35 13.61
N PRO A 204 -9.94 -5.71 12.54
CA PRO A 204 -9.54 -6.10 11.20
C PRO A 204 -8.09 -5.67 10.89
N GLU A 205 -7.45 -4.85 11.73
CA GLU A 205 -6.01 -4.58 11.67
C GLU A 205 -5.16 -5.84 11.84
N GLU A 206 -5.68 -6.87 12.53
CA GLU A 206 -5.00 -8.15 12.71
C GLU A 206 -4.84 -8.93 11.40
N LEU A 207 -5.62 -8.58 10.37
CA LEU A 207 -5.52 -9.14 9.03
C LEU A 207 -4.21 -8.75 8.36
N PHE A 208 -3.64 -7.60 8.72
CA PHE A 208 -2.50 -7.03 8.04
C PHE A 208 -1.18 -7.37 8.76
N ALA A 209 -0.20 -7.81 7.97
CA ALA A 209 1.17 -8.00 8.38
C ALA A 209 1.96 -6.69 8.45
N GLY A 210 1.50 -5.63 7.78
CA GLY A 210 2.11 -4.32 7.85
C GLY A 210 1.47 -3.31 6.90
N ILE A 211 1.94 -2.08 7.00
CA ILE A 211 1.50 -0.96 6.18
C ILE A 211 2.61 -0.56 5.22
N LEU A 212 2.30 -0.35 3.94
CA LEU A 212 3.21 0.13 2.91
C LEU A 212 2.75 1.49 2.37
N LEU A 213 3.50 2.55 2.64
CA LEU A 213 3.21 3.89 2.12
C LEU A 213 4.28 4.29 1.12
N ILE A 214 3.89 4.52 -0.13
CA ILE A 214 4.80 4.92 -1.21
C ILE A 214 4.50 6.37 -1.58
N SER A 215 5.41 7.29 -1.26
CA SER A 215 5.24 8.73 -1.49
C SER A 215 3.89 9.23 -1.02
N GLY A 216 3.47 8.82 0.18
CA GLY A 216 2.15 9.13 0.71
C GLY A 216 1.97 10.63 0.99
N VAL A 217 0.79 11.16 0.67
CA VAL A 217 0.39 12.52 1.08
C VAL A 217 -0.04 12.47 2.55
N LEU A 218 0.85 12.79 3.49
CA LEU A 218 0.62 12.56 4.93
C LEU A 218 0.35 13.83 5.74
N ALA A 219 0.58 15.02 5.19
CA ALA A 219 0.36 16.30 5.87
C ALA A 219 -0.66 17.18 5.13
N THR A 220 -1.95 16.82 5.19
CA THR A 220 -2.97 17.51 4.37
C THR A 220 -3.56 18.79 4.95
N THR A 221 -3.65 18.85 6.28
CA THR A 221 -4.13 20.05 6.97
C THR A 221 -2.98 20.71 7.72
N ARG A 222 -2.82 22.02 7.49
CA ARG A 222 -2.34 22.92 8.55
C ARG A 222 -3.40 22.91 9.63
N ARG A 223 -3.29 22.09 10.68
CA ARG A 223 -4.01 22.47 11.91
C ARG A 223 -3.18 23.48 12.70
N PRO A 224 -3.81 24.56 13.19
CA PRO A 224 -3.32 25.27 14.35
C PRO A 224 -3.46 24.30 15.53
N MET A 225 -2.34 23.78 16.04
CA MET A 225 -2.32 23.14 17.35
C MET A 225 -2.62 24.22 18.39
N THR A 226 -3.87 24.30 18.85
CA THR A 226 -4.19 24.97 20.10
C THR A 226 -3.62 24.24 21.32
N GLU A 227 -3.09 23.02 21.15
CA GLU A 227 -2.45 22.30 22.25
C GLU A 227 -1.08 21.78 21.84
N THR A 228 -0.09 22.28 22.57
CA THR A 228 1.35 21.95 22.54
C THR A 228 2.13 22.45 21.32
N ARG A 229 2.77 23.59 21.59
CA ARG A 229 3.80 24.33 20.86
C ARG A 229 5.09 23.50 20.60
N ASN A 230 4.98 22.29 20.06
CA ASN A 230 6.15 21.51 19.64
C ASN A 230 6.63 22.04 18.29
N HIS A 231 7.66 22.89 18.35
CA HIS A 231 8.16 23.79 17.32
C HIS A 231 8.80 23.17 16.06
N ASN A 232 8.70 21.86 15.82
CA ASN A 232 9.54 21.21 14.81
C ASN A 232 8.82 20.71 13.55
N LEU A 233 7.53 20.99 13.37
CA LEU A 233 6.91 20.73 12.08
C LEU A 233 7.39 21.79 11.08
N PRO A 234 7.95 21.39 9.93
CA PRO A 234 8.38 22.34 8.91
C PRO A 234 7.18 23.18 8.48
N GLN A 235 7.27 24.49 8.71
CA GLN A 235 6.26 25.41 8.20
C GLN A 235 6.32 25.35 6.67
N PRO A 236 5.18 25.19 5.97
CA PRO A 236 5.18 25.27 4.52
C PRO A 236 5.70 26.65 4.14
N GLN A 237 6.84 26.68 3.44
CA GLN A 237 7.46 27.92 2.94
C GLN A 237 6.83 28.38 1.62
N GLY A 238 5.87 27.60 1.08
CA GLY A 238 5.23 27.85 -0.20
C GLY A 238 4.00 28.77 -0.13
N PRO A 239 3.56 29.30 -1.29
CA PRO A 239 2.33 30.08 -1.38
C PRO A 239 1.11 29.25 -1.00
N LEU A 240 0.40 29.67 0.06
CA LEU A 240 -0.76 28.95 0.60
C LEU A 240 -1.87 28.73 -0.43
N TRP A 241 -2.10 29.71 -1.30
CA TRP A 241 -3.11 29.58 -2.35
C TRP A 241 -2.82 28.40 -3.28
N LEU A 242 -1.56 28.11 -3.56
CA LEU A 242 -1.18 27.01 -4.47
C LEU A 242 -1.26 25.65 -3.77
N ILE A 243 -0.89 25.60 -2.49
CA ILE A 243 -1.12 24.43 -1.62
C ILE A 243 -2.60 24.08 -1.60
N HIS A 244 -3.46 25.06 -1.33
CA HIS A 244 -4.91 24.91 -1.31
C HIS A 244 -5.46 24.40 -2.65
N THR A 245 -4.95 24.98 -3.73
CA THR A 245 -5.28 24.58 -5.10
C THR A 245 -4.92 23.12 -5.40
N VAL A 246 -3.71 22.68 -5.06
CA VAL A 246 -3.30 21.28 -5.20
C VAL A 246 -4.21 20.37 -4.38
N MET A 247 -4.57 20.75 -3.15
CA MET A 247 -5.48 19.96 -2.33
C MET A 247 -6.87 19.82 -2.93
N ARG A 248 -7.43 20.89 -3.51
CA ARG A 248 -8.71 20.81 -4.21
C ARG A 248 -8.64 19.97 -5.48
N ALA A 249 -7.51 19.99 -6.18
CA ALA A 249 -7.30 19.15 -7.34
C ALA A 249 -7.26 17.66 -6.96
N VAL A 250 -6.58 17.33 -5.85
CA VAL A 250 -6.44 15.94 -5.38
C VAL A 250 -7.72 15.41 -4.74
N TRP A 251 -8.39 16.22 -3.91
CA TRP A 251 -9.49 15.78 -3.05
C TRP A 251 -10.87 16.31 -3.47
N GLY A 252 -10.95 17.03 -4.59
CA GLY A 252 -12.17 17.66 -5.08
C GLY A 252 -12.54 18.93 -4.30
N HIS A 253 -13.81 19.33 -4.40
CA HIS A 253 -14.35 20.56 -3.79
C HIS A 253 -14.55 20.45 -2.26
N VAL A 254 -13.89 19.51 -1.60
CA VAL A 254 -13.94 19.34 -0.14
C VAL A 254 -13.22 20.52 0.50
N ARG A 255 -13.80 21.07 1.58
CA ARG A 255 -13.12 22.12 2.36
C ARG A 255 -11.82 21.53 2.89
N GLU A 256 -10.69 22.12 2.54
CA GLU A 256 -9.37 21.59 2.93
C GLU A 256 -9.23 21.40 4.44
N SER A 257 -9.88 22.26 5.24
CA SER A 257 -9.93 22.16 6.70
C SER A 257 -10.64 20.91 7.23
N THR A 258 -11.44 20.23 6.41
CA THR A 258 -12.10 18.98 6.76
C THR A 258 -11.29 17.75 6.34
N ILE A 259 -10.24 17.92 5.54
CA ILE A 259 -9.39 16.80 5.12
C ILE A 259 -8.43 16.47 6.26
N PRO A 260 -8.58 15.32 6.91
CA PRO A 260 -7.76 14.95 8.05
C PRO A 260 -6.30 14.73 7.63
N SER A 261 -5.35 15.09 8.49
CA SER A 261 -3.92 14.90 8.25
C SER A 261 -3.43 13.63 8.95
N PRO A 262 -2.99 12.59 8.21
CA PRO A 262 -2.40 11.39 8.79
C PRO A 262 -1.30 11.69 9.79
N LEU A 263 -0.45 12.66 9.50
CA LEU A 263 0.62 13.10 10.40
C LEU A 263 0.07 13.65 11.72
N ALA A 264 -1.03 14.40 11.68
CA ALA A 264 -1.68 14.89 12.89
C ALA A 264 -2.30 13.76 13.73
N TRP A 265 -2.59 12.62 13.10
CA TRP A 265 -3.27 11.48 13.71
C TRP A 265 -2.38 10.26 13.88
N VAL A 266 -1.06 10.45 13.85
CA VAL A 266 -0.10 9.39 14.11
C VAL A 266 -0.33 8.70 15.47
N MET A 267 -0.97 9.40 16.42
CA MET A 267 -1.32 8.87 17.74
C MET A 267 -2.50 7.89 17.75
N THR A 268 -3.25 7.79 16.65
CA THR A 268 -4.36 6.84 16.50
C THR A 268 -4.08 5.76 15.46
N THR A 269 -2.91 5.78 14.82
CA THR A 269 -2.43 4.74 13.90
C THR A 269 -2.30 3.38 14.62
N PRO A 270 -2.58 2.23 13.98
CA PRO A 270 -2.53 0.93 14.63
C PRO A 270 -1.09 0.47 14.87
N ASP A 271 -0.90 -0.39 15.87
CA ASP A 271 0.41 -0.89 16.29
C ASP A 271 0.91 -2.05 15.40
N ILE A 272 0.89 -1.85 14.09
CA ILE A 272 1.44 -2.79 13.09
C ILE A 272 2.69 -2.19 12.42
N PRO A 273 3.63 -3.01 11.94
CA PRO A 273 4.84 -2.51 11.30
C PRO A 273 4.54 -1.63 10.07
N HIS A 274 5.33 -0.58 9.85
CA HIS A 274 5.21 0.32 8.70
C HIS A 274 6.47 0.29 7.82
N LEU A 275 6.28 0.29 6.51
CA LEU A 275 7.30 0.54 5.51
C LEU A 275 6.92 1.81 4.75
N LEU A 276 7.73 2.85 4.89
CA LEU A 276 7.57 4.13 4.23
C LEU A 276 8.65 4.27 3.16
N ILE A 277 8.23 4.50 1.92
CA ILE A 277 9.13 4.73 0.80
C ILE A 277 8.84 6.13 0.27
N GLY A 278 9.78 7.05 0.44
CA GLY A 278 9.69 8.40 -0.14
C GLY A 278 10.62 8.56 -1.33
N ASN A 279 10.45 9.67 -2.04
CA ASN A 279 11.37 10.10 -3.09
C ASN A 279 12.24 11.26 -2.65
N ARG A 280 13.41 11.37 -3.26
CA ARG A 280 14.26 12.56 -3.15
C ARG A 280 13.64 13.79 -3.83
N GLN A 281 12.84 13.58 -4.88
CA GLN A 281 12.17 14.64 -5.64
C GLN A 281 10.66 14.36 -5.70
N GLU A 282 9.93 14.60 -4.61
CA GLU A 282 8.49 14.32 -4.59
C GLU A 282 7.74 15.23 -5.57
N ALA A 283 7.41 16.46 -5.18
CA ALA A 283 6.54 17.29 -6.00
C ALA A 283 7.32 18.10 -7.04
N PHE A 284 7.79 17.43 -8.10
CA PHE A 284 8.62 18.02 -9.16
C PHE A 284 9.99 18.53 -8.67
N GLY A 285 10.46 18.05 -7.51
CA GLY A 285 11.67 18.55 -6.86
C GLY A 285 11.53 19.99 -6.36
N ILE A 286 10.31 20.47 -6.14
CA ILE A 286 10.02 21.79 -5.60
C ILE A 286 9.89 21.67 -4.07
N PRO A 287 10.89 22.11 -3.28
CA PRO A 287 10.98 21.73 -1.86
C PRO A 287 9.77 22.16 -1.00
N TRP A 288 9.08 23.23 -1.38
CA TRP A 288 7.93 23.70 -0.61
C TRP A 288 6.64 22.91 -0.87
N LEU A 289 6.55 22.15 -1.97
CA LEU A 289 5.46 21.20 -2.22
C LEU A 289 5.70 19.85 -1.53
N ASP A 290 6.96 19.53 -1.20
CA ASP A 290 7.32 18.30 -0.48
C ASP A 290 6.76 18.27 0.95
N VAL A 291 6.24 19.40 1.45
CA VAL A 291 5.57 19.51 2.76
C VAL A 291 4.44 18.49 2.93
N PHE A 292 3.78 18.10 1.85
CA PHE A 292 2.71 17.10 1.87
C PHE A 292 3.25 15.67 2.01
N PHE A 293 4.46 15.43 1.51
CA PHE A 293 5.11 14.12 1.39
C PHE A 293 6.06 13.89 2.57
N CYS A 294 5.55 14.01 3.78
CA CYS A 294 6.34 14.02 5.01
C CYS A 294 6.67 12.62 5.56
N SER A 295 6.95 11.63 4.69
CA SER A 295 7.22 10.24 5.06
C SER A 295 8.31 10.08 6.13
N ALA A 296 9.40 10.85 6.03
CA ALA A 296 10.48 10.85 7.02
C ALA A 296 10.03 11.39 8.39
N VAL A 297 9.22 12.45 8.42
CA VAL A 297 8.69 13.03 9.66
C VAL A 297 7.67 12.09 10.29
N TYR A 298 6.80 11.49 9.49
CA TYR A 298 5.83 10.50 9.93
C TYR A 298 6.51 9.27 10.55
N HIS A 299 7.56 8.76 9.90
CA HIS A 299 8.42 7.70 10.42
C HIS A 299 9.00 8.02 11.80
N GLN A 300 9.55 9.22 11.98
CA GLN A 300 10.09 9.65 13.27
C GLN A 300 9.01 9.66 14.35
N HIS A 301 7.79 10.12 14.04
CA HIS A 301 6.69 10.10 15.00
C HIS A 301 6.28 8.68 15.39
N LEU A 302 6.19 7.75 14.43
CA LEU A 302 5.89 6.34 14.69
C LEU A 302 6.90 5.71 15.66
N ILE A 303 8.20 5.90 15.41
CA ILE A 303 9.25 5.31 16.27
C ILE A 303 9.33 6.02 17.61
N GLN A 304 9.38 7.35 17.63
CA GLN A 304 9.73 8.08 18.84
C GLN A 304 8.55 8.18 19.80
N GLN A 305 7.37 8.49 19.28
CA GLN A 305 6.18 8.78 20.08
C GLN A 305 5.34 7.52 20.32
N ARG A 306 5.22 6.66 19.31
CA ARG A 306 4.35 5.47 19.37
C ARG A 306 5.07 4.15 19.61
N LYS A 307 6.41 4.12 19.47
CA LYS A 307 7.21 2.88 19.54
C LYS A 307 6.73 1.82 18.54
N ILE A 308 6.13 2.25 17.43
CA ILE A 308 5.68 1.35 16.38
C ILE A 308 6.89 1.03 15.49
N PRO A 309 7.15 -0.25 15.17
CA PRO A 309 8.20 -0.62 14.22
C PRO A 309 7.93 0.05 12.87
N ALA A 310 8.88 0.87 12.41
CA ALA A 310 8.75 1.56 11.14
C ALA A 310 10.11 1.65 10.43
N THR A 311 10.11 1.39 9.13
CA THR A 311 11.27 1.57 8.25
C THR A 311 10.97 2.68 7.27
N TYR A 312 11.92 3.60 7.09
CA TYR A 312 11.88 4.60 6.04
C TYR A 312 13.01 4.38 5.04
N LYS A 313 12.68 4.42 3.75
CA LYS A 313 13.63 4.38 2.63
C LYS A 313 13.35 5.54 1.70
N GLU A 314 14.40 6.23 1.31
CA GLU A 314 14.34 7.22 0.24
C GLU A 314 14.87 6.56 -1.05
N VAL A 315 14.13 6.68 -2.14
CA VAL A 315 14.57 6.19 -3.45
C VAL A 315 14.91 7.34 -4.38
N ASN A 316 15.90 7.12 -5.25
CA ASN A 316 16.30 8.08 -6.26
C ASN A 316 15.34 8.02 -7.47
N SER A 317 14.18 8.66 -7.32
CA SER A 317 13.14 8.81 -8.34
C SER A 317 12.43 10.16 -8.15
N ASP A 318 11.57 10.51 -9.10
CA ASP A 318 10.52 11.50 -8.89
C ASP A 318 9.18 10.82 -8.56
N HIS A 319 8.25 11.62 -8.04
CA HIS A 319 6.91 11.15 -7.66
C HIS A 319 6.16 10.47 -8.80
N TRP A 320 6.20 11.03 -10.00
CA TRP A 320 5.42 10.54 -11.14
C TRP A 320 5.94 9.21 -11.68
N ASN A 321 7.25 9.00 -11.61
CA ASN A 321 7.92 7.84 -12.17
C ASN A 321 8.28 6.76 -11.12
N ILE A 322 8.06 7.01 -9.82
CA ILE A 322 8.48 6.09 -8.75
C ILE A 322 7.94 4.67 -8.95
N LEU A 323 6.69 4.52 -9.38
CA LEU A 323 6.04 3.21 -9.55
C LEU A 323 6.67 2.36 -10.66
N ALA A 324 7.30 3.00 -11.64
CA ALA A 324 8.05 2.36 -12.71
C ALA A 324 9.55 2.25 -12.41
N SER A 325 10.04 2.96 -11.39
CA SER A 325 11.47 3.02 -11.08
C SER A 325 12.04 1.66 -10.66
N ARG A 326 13.26 1.37 -11.11
CA ARG A 326 14.03 0.20 -10.66
C ARG A 326 14.40 0.29 -9.18
N ALA A 327 14.69 1.50 -8.70
CA ALA A 327 15.02 1.75 -7.29
C ALA A 327 13.88 1.33 -6.35
N LEU A 328 12.62 1.62 -6.71
CA LEU A 328 11.47 1.14 -5.94
C LEU A 328 11.37 -0.39 -5.96
N GLN A 329 11.59 -1.02 -7.12
CA GLN A 329 11.53 -2.48 -7.25
C GLN A 329 12.55 -3.18 -6.36
N GLU A 330 13.79 -2.72 -6.36
CA GLU A 330 14.88 -3.24 -5.53
C GLU A 330 14.57 -3.02 -4.04
N THR A 331 14.11 -1.83 -3.67
CA THR A 331 13.73 -1.50 -2.28
C THR A 331 12.59 -2.39 -1.78
N LEU A 332 11.56 -2.61 -2.61
CA LEU A 332 10.43 -3.48 -2.25
C LEU A 332 10.86 -4.94 -2.11
N ALA A 333 11.72 -5.44 -3.01
CA ALA A 333 12.25 -6.79 -2.91
C ALA A 333 13.04 -7.01 -1.61
N GLU A 334 13.80 -6.01 -1.17
CA GLU A 334 14.59 -6.09 0.05
C GLU A 334 13.75 -5.96 1.33
N GLU A 335 12.85 -4.97 1.40
CA GLU A 335 12.24 -4.55 2.66
C GLU A 335 10.89 -5.21 2.94
N LEU A 336 10.17 -5.66 1.91
CA LEU A 336 8.82 -6.17 2.11
C LEU A 336 8.80 -7.50 2.87
N GLY A 337 9.77 -8.38 2.63
CA GLY A 337 9.94 -9.61 3.41
C GLY A 337 10.21 -9.32 4.90
N LYS A 338 11.03 -8.30 5.19
CA LYS A 338 11.34 -7.87 6.56
C LYS A 338 10.10 -7.32 7.26
N LEU A 339 9.29 -6.51 6.56
CA LEU A 339 8.03 -5.97 7.07
C LEU A 339 7.09 -7.09 7.52
N VAL A 340 6.92 -8.10 6.65
CA VAL A 340 6.06 -9.26 6.92
C VAL A 340 6.58 -10.11 8.08
N ALA A 341 7.89 -10.36 8.14
CA ALA A 341 8.51 -11.15 9.19
C ALA A 341 8.35 -10.49 10.58
N SER A 342 8.51 -9.16 10.65
CA SER A 342 8.41 -8.41 11.92
C SER A 342 7.08 -8.59 12.63
N ASN A 343 5.97 -8.76 11.90
CA ASN A 343 4.66 -8.94 12.53
C ASN A 343 4.42 -10.36 13.03
N ARG A 344 4.98 -11.37 12.34
CA ARG A 344 4.92 -12.77 12.79
C ARG A 344 5.58 -12.92 14.14
N ASP A 345 6.78 -12.37 14.31
CA ASP A 345 7.51 -12.42 15.58
C ASP A 345 6.74 -11.76 16.72
N LYS A 346 6.05 -10.64 16.44
CA LYS A 346 5.20 -9.96 17.42
C LYS A 346 4.04 -10.85 17.86
N LYS A 347 3.32 -11.47 16.92
CA LYS A 347 2.20 -12.37 17.23
C LYS A 347 2.67 -13.61 18.02
N THR A 348 3.80 -14.21 17.64
CA THR A 348 4.35 -15.38 18.37
C THR A 348 4.73 -15.04 19.80
N ARG A 349 5.33 -13.85 20.03
CA ARG A 349 5.67 -13.38 21.39
C ARG A 349 4.42 -13.08 22.22
N GLN A 350 3.41 -12.44 21.62
CA GLN A 350 2.15 -12.14 22.30
C GLN A 350 1.42 -13.42 22.69
N TRP A 351 1.29 -14.37 21.76
CA TRP A 351 0.68 -15.68 22.03
C TRP A 351 1.40 -16.44 23.15
N SER A 352 2.74 -16.41 23.15
CA SER A 352 3.51 -17.01 24.25
C SER A 352 3.16 -16.33 25.59
N SER A 353 3.16 -15.00 25.65
CA SER A 353 2.86 -14.27 26.89
C SER A 353 1.44 -14.51 27.42
N ASP A 354 0.47 -14.69 26.54
CA ASP A 354 -0.93 -14.91 26.94
C ASP A 354 -1.16 -16.36 27.38
N HIS A 355 -0.42 -17.32 26.83
CA HIS A 355 -0.55 -18.73 27.23
C HIS A 355 0.20 -19.07 28.52
N TRP A 356 1.24 -18.30 28.87
CA TRP A 356 1.97 -18.44 30.14
C TRP A 356 1.27 -17.78 31.34
N LYS A 357 0.29 -16.90 31.11
CA LYS A 357 -0.56 -16.30 32.15
C LYS A 357 -1.79 -17.18 32.39
#